data_AF-A0A4R9QDJ7-F1
#
_entry.id   AF-A0A4R9QDJ7-F1
#
_cell.length_a   1.000
_cell.length_b   1.000
_cell.length_c   1.000
_cell.angle_alpha   90.00
_cell.angle_beta   90.00
_cell.angle_gamma   90.00
#
_symmetry.space_group_name_H-M   'P 1'
#
loop_
_entity.id
_entity.type
_entity.pdbx_description
1 polymer ?
#
loop_
_entity_poly.entity_id
_entity_poly.type
_entity_poly.pdbx_seq_one_letter_code
_entity_poly.pdbx_strand_id
1 'polypeptide(L)'
;MRFEFTRKQRLEIWNRAKGHCEACDAKLKVGEGEFDHRVAQGYGGENTTDNGQLLCRVCHGTKTGIDKGITEKVKRIRDKHNGVYPPSKAKLQSRGFASTRRFQE
;
A
#
# COMPACT_ATOMS: atom_id res chain seq x y z
N MET A 1 -12.96 8.39 1.28
CA MET A 1 -14.01 7.55 0.67
C MET A 1 -13.31 6.51 -0.18
N ARG A 2 -13.44 5.21 0.11
CA ARG A 2 -12.86 4.15 -0.73
C ARG A 2 -13.83 3.94 -1.88
N PHE A 3 -13.36 4.05 -3.12
CA PHE A 3 -14.21 3.85 -4.28
C PHE A 3 -14.31 2.35 -4.54
N GLU A 4 -15.53 1.83 -4.54
CA GLU A 4 -15.80 0.45 -4.88
C GLU A 4 -15.96 0.32 -6.40
N PHE A 5 -15.51 -0.80 -6.97
CA PHE A 5 -15.79 -1.12 -8.37
C PHE A 5 -17.30 -1.32 -8.56
N THR A 6 -17.84 -0.76 -9.64
CA THR A 6 -19.23 -1.00 -10.04
C THR A 6 -19.43 -2.47 -10.42
N ARG A 7 -20.69 -2.94 -10.44
CA ARG A 7 -21.02 -4.31 -10.86
C ARG A 7 -20.48 -4.65 -12.25
N LYS A 8 -20.55 -3.70 -13.20
CA LYS A 8 -20.04 -3.88 -14.56
C LYS A 8 -18.53 -4.08 -14.56
N GLN A 9 -17.81 -3.23 -13.83
CA GLN A 9 -16.35 -3.31 -13.71
C GLN A 9 -15.90 -4.62 -13.07
N ARG A 10 -16.59 -5.07 -12.01
CA ARG A 10 -16.31 -6.38 -11.39
C ARG A 10 -16.47 -7.53 -12.38
N LEU A 11 -17.51 -7.50 -13.21
CA LEU A 11 -17.73 -8.54 -14.22
C LEU A 11 -16.62 -8.53 -15.29
N GLU A 12 -16.20 -7.36 -15.75
CA GLU A 12 -15.09 -7.20 -16.70
C GLU A 12 -13.77 -7.74 -16.13
N ILE A 13 -13.44 -7.39 -14.88
CA ILE A 13 -12.23 -7.88 -14.19
C ILE A 13 -12.29 -9.41 -14.05
N TRP A 14 -13.45 -9.96 -13.66
CA TRP A 14 -13.63 -11.41 -13.52
C TRP A 14 -13.44 -12.14 -14.86
N ASN A 15 -14.04 -11.61 -15.94
CA ASN A 15 -13.93 -12.19 -17.28
C ASN A 15 -12.49 -12.12 -17.80
N ARG A 16 -11.78 -11.00 -17.56
CA ARG A 16 -10.37 -10.84 -17.90
C ARG A 16 -9.51 -11.86 -17.17
N ALA A 17 -9.74 -12.03 -15.88
CA ALA A 17 -9.02 -12.97 -15.02
C ALA A 17 -9.39 -14.44 -15.28
N LYS A 18 -10.45 -14.72 -16.07
CA LYS A 18 -10.96 -16.06 -16.36
C LYS A 18 -11.18 -16.92 -15.10
N GLY A 19 -11.56 -16.28 -13.99
CA GLY A 19 -11.71 -16.94 -12.69
C GLY A 19 -10.40 -17.42 -12.04
N HIS A 20 -9.26 -16.84 -12.38
CA HIS A 20 -7.97 -17.13 -11.75
C HIS A 20 -7.45 -15.90 -10.98
N CYS A 21 -6.68 -16.13 -9.92
CA CYS A 21 -6.02 -15.06 -9.18
C CYS A 21 -4.90 -14.44 -10.05
N GLU A 22 -4.91 -13.14 -10.26
CA GLU A 22 -3.89 -12.48 -11.11
C GLU A 22 -2.49 -12.39 -10.46
N ALA A 23 -2.36 -12.77 -9.17
CA ALA A 23 -1.08 -12.77 -8.46
C ALA A 23 -0.46 -14.17 -8.31
N CYS A 24 -1.27 -15.21 -8.08
CA CYS A 24 -0.77 -16.57 -7.84
C CYS A 24 -1.33 -17.62 -8.81
N ASP A 25 -2.13 -17.21 -9.78
CA ASP A 25 -2.77 -18.05 -10.81
C ASP A 25 -3.68 -19.18 -10.28
N ALA A 26 -3.98 -19.16 -8.98
CA ALA A 26 -4.91 -20.12 -8.40
C ALA A 26 -6.31 -19.94 -8.98
N LYS A 27 -6.95 -21.06 -9.36
CA LYS A 27 -8.35 -21.07 -9.80
C LYS A 27 -9.27 -20.72 -8.63
N LEU A 28 -10.10 -19.70 -8.82
CA LEU A 28 -11.03 -19.19 -7.82
C LEU A 28 -12.44 -19.70 -8.11
N LYS A 29 -13.16 -20.14 -7.07
CA LYS A 29 -14.60 -20.35 -7.19
C LYS A 29 -15.33 -19.02 -7.16
N VAL A 30 -16.56 -19.03 -7.66
CA VAL A 30 -17.44 -17.86 -7.61
C VAL A 30 -17.61 -17.41 -6.16
N GLY A 31 -17.25 -16.16 -5.87
CA GLY A 31 -17.32 -15.56 -4.53
C GLY A 31 -16.09 -15.73 -3.65
N GLU A 32 -15.08 -16.50 -4.06
CA GLU A 32 -13.81 -16.64 -3.30
C GLU A 32 -12.77 -15.57 -3.65
N GLY A 33 -12.96 -14.88 -4.79
CA GLY A 33 -12.08 -13.81 -5.26
C GLY A 33 -12.52 -12.43 -4.76
N GLU A 34 -11.55 -11.62 -4.35
CA GLU A 34 -11.73 -10.22 -3.97
C GLU A 34 -11.25 -9.30 -5.10
N PHE A 35 -11.99 -8.23 -5.35
CA PHE A 35 -11.65 -7.21 -6.34
C PHE A 35 -10.87 -6.08 -5.67
N ASP A 36 -9.62 -5.89 -6.09
CA ASP A 36 -8.74 -4.91 -5.48
C ASP A 36 -8.06 -4.04 -6.55
N HIS A 37 -7.56 -2.87 -6.14
CA HIS A 37 -6.81 -1.98 -7.03
C HIS A 37 -5.34 -2.38 -7.06
N ARG A 38 -4.73 -2.51 -8.25
CA ARG A 38 -3.29 -2.73 -8.44
C ARG A 38 -2.51 -1.58 -7.81
N VAL A 39 -2.83 -0.36 -8.20
CA VAL A 39 -2.38 0.86 -7.53
C VAL A 39 -3.49 1.33 -6.61
N ALA A 40 -3.23 1.33 -5.30
CA ALA A 40 -4.20 1.82 -4.34
C ALA A 40 -4.50 3.31 -4.57
N GLN A 41 -5.74 3.71 -4.31
CA GLN A 41 -6.19 5.08 -4.52
C GLN A 41 -5.39 6.13 -3.74
N GLY A 42 -4.92 5.77 -2.54
CA GLY A 42 -4.06 6.65 -1.72
C GLY A 42 -2.71 6.98 -2.38
N TYR A 43 -2.33 6.25 -3.43
CA TYR A 43 -1.13 6.46 -4.24
C TYR A 43 -1.44 7.01 -5.64
N GLY A 44 -2.66 7.49 -5.88
CA GLY A 44 -3.08 8.02 -7.18
C GLY A 44 -3.72 6.99 -8.13
N GLY A 45 -4.09 5.82 -7.63
CA GLY A 45 -4.78 4.80 -8.42
C GLY A 45 -6.21 5.21 -8.79
N GLU A 46 -6.54 5.12 -10.08
CA GLU A 46 -7.88 5.39 -10.60
C GLU A 46 -8.82 4.18 -10.44
N ASN A 47 -10.13 4.42 -10.42
CA ASN A 47 -11.14 3.36 -10.33
C ASN A 47 -11.53 2.81 -11.71
N THR A 48 -10.53 2.36 -12.48
CA THR A 48 -10.68 1.78 -13.81
C THR A 48 -10.56 0.26 -13.77
N THR A 49 -11.17 -0.43 -14.74
CA THR A 49 -11.08 -1.89 -14.85
C THR A 49 -9.66 -2.39 -15.10
N ASP A 50 -8.84 -1.59 -15.77
CA ASP A 50 -7.42 -1.86 -15.98
C ASP A 50 -6.64 -1.86 -14.66
N ASN A 51 -6.95 -0.92 -13.76
CA ASN A 51 -6.34 -0.88 -12.43
C ASN A 51 -6.94 -1.93 -11.48
N GLY A 52 -8.15 -2.42 -11.76
CA GLY A 52 -8.73 -3.53 -10.99
C GLY A 52 -7.97 -4.83 -11.20
N GLN A 53 -7.95 -5.70 -10.18
CA GLN A 53 -7.41 -7.05 -10.24
C GLN A 53 -8.24 -8.01 -9.41
N LEU A 54 -8.30 -9.27 -9.83
CA LEU A 54 -8.94 -10.34 -9.07
C LEU A 54 -7.88 -11.07 -8.25
N LEU A 55 -8.01 -11.03 -6.92
CA LEU A 55 -7.08 -11.67 -6.00
C LEU A 55 -7.78 -12.72 -5.15
N CYS A 56 -7.06 -13.81 -4.84
CA CYS A 56 -7.50 -14.72 -3.79
C CYS A 56 -7.38 -14.03 -2.41
N ARG A 57 -8.15 -14.49 -1.43
CA ARG A 57 -8.14 -13.95 -0.06
C ARG A 57 -6.74 -13.86 0.56
N VAL A 58 -5.87 -14.82 0.27
CA VAL A 58 -4.49 -14.84 0.80
C VAL A 58 -3.67 -13.71 0.16
N CYS A 59 -3.62 -13.64 -1.17
CA CYS A 59 -2.88 -12.60 -1.89
C CYS A 59 -3.42 -11.20 -1.57
N HIS A 60 -4.74 -11.06 -1.48
CA HIS A 60 -5.38 -9.81 -1.08
C HIS A 60 -5.01 -9.41 0.36
N GLY A 61 -5.02 -10.37 1.30
CA GLY A 61 -4.58 -10.16 2.68
C GLY A 61 -3.13 -9.70 2.77
N THR A 62 -2.22 -10.34 2.04
CA THR A 62 -0.80 -9.96 1.97
C THR A 62 -0.63 -8.54 1.43
N LYS A 63 -1.26 -8.21 0.29
CA LYS A 63 -1.22 -6.85 -0.28
C LYS A 63 -1.77 -5.82 0.68
N THR A 64 -2.92 -6.08 1.29
CA THR A 64 -3.54 -5.19 2.28
C THR A 64 -2.61 -4.94 3.48
N GLY A 65 -1.90 -5.97 3.97
CA GLY A 65 -0.94 -5.82 5.06
C GLY A 65 0.24 -4.91 4.68
N ILE A 66 0.80 -5.10 3.49
CA ILE A 66 1.89 -4.28 2.95
C ILE A 66 1.43 -2.83 2.76
N ASP A 67 0.31 -2.62 2.08
CA ASP A 67 -0.26 -1.29 1.79
C ASP A 67 -0.54 -0.50 3.08
N LYS A 68 -1.09 -1.17 4.11
CA LYS A 68 -1.29 -0.57 5.43
C LYS A 68 0.03 -0.13 6.06
N GLY A 69 1.05 -1.00 6.04
CA GLY A 69 2.37 -0.67 6.59
C GLY A 69 3.00 0.55 5.93
N ILE A 70 2.92 0.65 4.60
CA ILE A 70 3.42 1.80 3.83
C ILE A 70 2.61 3.05 4.18
N THR A 71 1.28 2.96 4.17
CA THR A 71 0.38 4.08 4.49
C THR A 71 0.64 4.66 5.87
N GLU A 72 0.77 3.81 6.90
CA GLU A 72 1.06 4.26 8.27
C GLU A 72 2.45 4.91 8.39
N LYS A 73 3.45 4.40 7.65
CA LYS A 73 4.77 5.04 7.56
C LYS A 73 4.66 6.43 6.92
N VAL A 74 3.93 6.57 5.82
CA VAL A 74 3.74 7.86 5.12
C VAL A 74 3.04 8.87 6.03
N LYS A 75 1.98 8.46 6.75
CA LYS A 75 1.31 9.31 7.75
C LYS A 75 2.28 9.79 8.81
N ARG A 76 3.07 8.88 9.41
CA ARG A 76 4.07 9.22 10.42
C ARG A 76 5.12 10.23 9.90
N ILE A 77 5.56 10.07 8.66
CA ILE A 77 6.52 11.02 8.04
C ILE A 77 5.87 12.39 7.88
N ARG A 78 4.64 12.45 7.37
CA ARG A 78 3.86 13.68 7.23
C ARG A 78 3.68 14.38 8.58
N ASP A 79 3.28 13.64 9.61
CA ASP A 79 3.03 14.20 10.94
C ASP A 79 4.32 14.76 11.57
N LYS A 80 5.47 14.11 11.33
CA LYS A 80 6.78 14.62 11.75
C LYS A 80 7.14 15.91 11.02
N HIS A 81 6.92 15.96 9.71
CA HIS A 81 7.19 17.16 8.91
C HIS A 81 6.31 18.34 9.33
N ASN A 82 5.05 18.06 9.69
CA ASN A 82 4.10 19.08 10.14
C ASN A 82 4.24 19.43 11.64
N GLY A 83 5.19 18.81 12.36
CA GLY A 83 5.41 19.06 13.80
C GLY A 83 4.31 18.54 14.73
N VAL A 84 3.36 17.76 14.23
CA VAL A 84 2.25 17.18 15.01
C VAL A 84 2.71 15.92 15.75
N TYR A 85 3.69 15.20 15.19
CA TYR A 85 4.19 13.97 15.81
C TYR A 85 5.02 14.28 17.07
N PRO A 86 4.78 13.61 18.20
CA PRO A 86 5.49 13.90 19.44
C PRO A 86 7.00 13.71 19.29
N PRO A 87 7.81 14.56 19.93
CA PRO A 87 9.25 14.40 19.92
C PRO A 87 9.64 13.08 20.58
N SER A 88 10.71 12.48 20.06
CA SER A 88 11.25 11.26 20.65
C SER A 88 11.74 11.56 22.07
N LYS A 89 11.26 10.78 23.06
CA LYS A 89 11.74 10.85 24.45
C LYS A 89 13.15 10.25 24.61
N ALA A 90 13.58 9.42 23.65
CA ALA A 90 14.90 8.79 23.68
C ALA A 90 15.97 9.82 23.31
N LYS A 91 16.94 10.01 24.21
CA LYS A 91 18.14 10.81 23.96
C LYS A 91 19.21 9.93 23.31
N LEU A 92 19.91 10.45 22.31
CA LEU A 92 21.09 9.79 21.75
C LEU A 92 22.15 9.62 22.84
N GLN A 93 22.54 8.38 23.14
CA GLN A 93 23.56 8.07 24.15
C GLN A 93 24.97 7.96 23.56
N SER A 94 25.09 7.81 22.24
CA SER A 94 26.39 7.69 21.58
C SER A 94 27.09 9.04 21.45
N ARG A 95 28.42 9.01 21.34
CA ARG A 95 29.20 10.19 20.95
C ARG A 95 28.71 10.70 19.58
N GLY A 96 28.71 12.02 19.40
CA GLY A 96 28.37 12.65 18.12
C GLY A 96 29.27 12.19 16.98
N PHE A 97 28.80 12.37 15.74
CA PHE A 97 29.59 12.07 14.55
C PHE A 97 30.86 12.92 14.53
N ALA A 98 32.01 12.30 14.24
CA ALA A 98 33.28 13.01 14.17
C ALA A 98 33.24 14.06 13.05
N SER A 99 33.65 15.29 13.36
CA SER A 99 33.75 16.34 12.33
C SER A 99 34.82 15.94 11.31
N THR A 100 34.45 15.90 10.04
CA THR A 100 35.38 15.77 8.91
C THR A 100 35.95 17.11 8.47
N ARG A 101 35.39 18.23 8.96
CA ARG A 101 35.90 19.57 8.69
C ARG A 101 37.08 19.87 9.60
N ARG A 102 38.25 20.12 9.01
CA ARG A 102 39.40 20.72 9.68
C ARG A 102 39.14 22.23 9.73
N PHE A 103 38.86 22.76 10.91
CA PHE A 103 39.01 24.19 11.12
C PHE A 103 40.51 24.45 11.19
N GLN A 104 41.07 25.11 10.17
CA GLN A 104 42.43 25.63 10.22
C GLN A 104 42.41 26.91 11.07
N GLU A 105 43.39 27.03 11.97
CA GLU A 105 43.65 28.20 12.81
C GLU A 105 44.22 29.38 12.02
#